data_AF-A0A443P0V9-F1
#
_entry.id   AF-A0A443P0V9-F1
#
_cell.length_a   1.000
_cell.length_b   1.000
_cell.length_c   1.000
_cell.angle_alpha   90.00
_cell.angle_beta   90.00
_cell.angle_gamma   90.00
#
_symmetry.space_group_name_H-M   'P 1'
#
loop_
_entity.id
_entity.type
_entity.pdbx_description
1 polymer ?
#
loop_
_entity_poly.entity_id
_entity_poly.type
_entity_poly.pdbx_seq_one_letter_code
_entity_poly.pdbx_strand_id
1 'polypeptide(L)'
;MIQVAIKRSNGSVGTCRIHDLLRDLSISEARQNNFFTLHNDNGTSSSSTSAGSWINDDLGKLTNLRDLAIRGDISSYHKALSESVEKLRNLESLSLFEGHSIPSFMPFTHHLYLYRMYLDGRIEKLPVLPPNLAELTLLESKLEQDAISTLEKLQHLKILKFWSKSYDNKKMFYSSGGFLRLEVLELEDSSLEEWIVEEGAMPSLKSVELYSMYNLKTLPDQIRVLSKWV
;
A
#
# COMPACT_ATOMS: atom_id res chain seq x y z
N MET A 1 11.50 15.93 33.21
CA MET A 1 12.38 17.10 33.15
C MET A 1 13.22 17.03 31.88
N ILE A 2 13.09 17.98 30.94
CA ILE A 2 14.01 18.10 29.79
C ILE A 2 15.21 18.90 30.29
N GLN A 3 16.41 18.33 30.18
CA GLN A 3 17.64 18.98 30.62
C GLN A 3 18.46 19.41 29.40
N VAL A 4 18.96 20.65 29.42
CA VAL A 4 19.89 21.14 28.40
C VAL A 4 21.24 20.47 28.64
N ALA A 5 21.67 19.64 27.70
CA ALA A 5 22.92 18.89 27.79
C ALA A 5 24.10 19.69 27.25
N ILE A 6 23.89 20.54 26.24
CA ILE A 6 24.91 21.42 25.66
C ILE A 6 24.29 22.78 25.34
N LYS A 7 24.99 23.86 25.70
CA LYS A 7 24.68 25.25 25.31
C LYS A 7 25.80 25.78 24.43
N ARG A 8 25.47 26.38 23.28
CA ARG A 8 26.44 26.98 22.34
C ARG A 8 26.92 28.33 22.87
N SER A 9 28.07 28.79 22.40
CA SER A 9 28.72 30.04 22.84
C SER A 9 27.85 31.30 22.65
N ASN A 10 26.89 31.25 21.74
CA ASN A 10 25.89 32.30 21.51
C ASN A 10 24.66 32.20 22.44
N GLY A 11 24.68 31.33 23.45
CA GLY A 11 23.57 31.13 24.40
C GLY A 11 22.43 30.24 23.90
N SER A 12 22.45 29.80 22.63
CA SER A 12 21.46 28.86 22.11
C SER A 12 21.67 27.44 22.64
N VAL A 13 20.57 26.71 22.84
CA VAL A 13 20.62 25.30 23.25
C VAL A 13 21.14 24.45 22.07
N GLY A 14 22.22 23.71 22.30
CA GLY A 14 22.85 22.84 21.31
C GLY A 14 22.25 21.44 21.29
N THR A 15 22.07 20.83 22.47
CA THR A 15 21.40 19.53 22.63
C THR A 15 20.67 19.49 23.98
N CYS A 16 19.56 18.78 24.02
CA CYS A 16 18.82 18.48 25.24
C CYS A 16 18.65 16.97 25.41
N ARG A 17 18.68 16.52 26.65
CA ARG A 17 18.42 15.13 27.06
C ARG A 17 17.05 15.06 27.70
N ILE A 18 16.25 14.13 27.21
CA ILE A 18 14.96 13.79 27.80
C ILE A 18 15.22 12.56 28.69
N HIS A 19 14.69 12.60 29.91
CA HIS A 19 14.77 11.47 30.83
C HIS A 19 14.04 10.26 30.23
N ASP A 20 14.57 9.05 30.39
CA ASP A 20 14.02 7.84 29.76
C ASP A 20 12.54 7.62 30.09
N LEU A 21 12.13 7.82 31.35
CA LEU A 21 10.72 7.78 31.75
C LEU A 21 9.81 8.77 30.99
N LEU A 22 10.30 9.94 30.61
CA LEU A 22 9.53 10.88 29.79
C LEU A 22 9.53 10.48 28.32
N ARG A 23 10.61 9.89 27.83
CA ARG A 23 10.65 9.30 26.48
C ARG A 23 9.64 8.16 26.39
N ASP A 24 9.62 7.27 27.37
CA ASP A 24 8.71 6.13 27.43
C ASP A 24 7.26 6.58 27.66
N LEU A 25 7.03 7.60 28.48
CA LEU A 25 5.72 8.23 28.62
C LEU A 25 5.28 8.89 27.32
N SER A 26 6.14 9.63 26.63
CA SER A 26 5.83 10.23 25.33
C SER A 26 5.59 9.16 24.25
N ILE A 27 6.31 8.05 24.27
CA ILE A 27 6.07 6.90 23.38
C ILE A 27 4.74 6.22 23.73
N SER A 28 4.43 6.04 25.01
CA SER A 28 3.17 5.46 25.49
C SER A 28 1.98 6.36 25.15
N GLU A 29 2.08 7.66 25.39
CA GLU A 29 1.07 8.66 25.04
C GLU A 29 0.93 8.82 23.53
N ALA A 30 2.02 8.77 22.76
CA ALA A 30 1.94 8.74 21.30
C ALA A 30 1.30 7.44 20.78
N ARG A 31 1.50 6.30 21.45
CA ARG A 31 0.79 5.04 21.18
C ARG A 31 -0.69 5.10 21.58
N GLN A 32 -1.04 5.79 22.66
CA GLN A 32 -2.43 5.98 23.10
C GLN A 32 -3.18 7.00 22.23
N ASN A 33 -2.48 8.02 21.75
CA ASN A 33 -3.04 9.13 20.96
C ASN A 33 -2.77 9.01 19.45
N ASN A 34 -2.25 7.88 18.96
CA ASN A 34 -1.87 7.63 17.56
C ASN A 34 -1.01 8.73 16.93
N PHE A 35 -0.13 9.37 17.72
CA PHE A 35 0.64 10.54 17.31
C PHE A 35 2.02 10.14 16.76
N PHE A 36 2.04 9.49 15.61
CA PHE A 36 3.28 9.27 14.84
C PHE A 36 3.07 9.73 13.40
N THR A 37 3.06 11.05 13.21
CA THR A 37 2.85 11.69 11.91
C THR A 37 4.22 12.08 11.33
N LEU A 38 4.70 11.35 10.32
CA LEU A 38 5.65 11.91 9.37
C LEU A 38 4.86 12.24 8.11
N HIS A 39 4.86 13.51 7.72
CA HIS A 39 4.27 13.95 6.46
C HIS A 39 5.10 13.39 5.31
N ASN A 40 4.47 12.52 4.51
CA ASN A 40 4.80 12.40 3.11
C ASN A 40 3.73 13.21 2.35
N ASP A 41 4.14 14.02 1.38
CA ASP A 41 3.24 14.85 0.56
C ASP A 41 2.26 13.97 -0.23
N ASN A 42 1.14 13.60 0.41
CA ASN A 42 -0.15 13.18 -0.16
C ASN A 42 -1.20 12.77 0.92
N GLY A 43 -1.15 13.39 2.10
CA GLY A 43 -2.31 13.44 3.02
C GLY A 43 -2.66 12.18 3.81
N THR A 44 -1.99 11.04 3.63
CA THR A 44 -2.17 9.85 4.50
C THR A 44 -1.05 9.74 5.51
N SER A 45 -1.39 10.00 6.78
CA SER A 45 -0.48 9.89 7.93
C SER A 45 -0.40 8.44 8.39
N SER A 46 0.63 7.69 7.98
CA SER A 46 0.92 6.38 8.58
C SER A 46 2.38 6.30 9.02
N SER A 47 2.60 5.97 10.29
CA SER A 47 3.93 5.69 10.84
C SER A 47 4.41 4.34 10.37
N SER A 48 5.31 4.30 9.37
CA SER A 48 5.95 3.05 8.96
C SER A 48 7.03 2.65 9.97
N THR A 49 6.97 1.41 10.46
CA THR A 49 8.04 0.82 11.30
C THR A 49 8.97 0.00 10.42
N SER A 50 10.28 0.14 10.59
CA SER A 50 11.23 -0.67 9.84
C SER A 50 11.04 -2.16 10.11
N ALA A 51 11.14 -2.99 9.06
CA ALA A 51 11.10 -4.43 9.16
C ALA A 51 12.19 -4.91 10.14
N GLY A 52 11.81 -5.81 11.03
CA GLY A 52 12.68 -6.21 12.14
C GLY A 52 12.11 -7.39 12.92
N SER A 53 12.87 -7.85 13.90
CA SER A 53 12.55 -9.05 14.68
C SER A 53 11.18 -9.01 15.37
N TRP A 54 10.67 -7.82 15.69
CA TRP A 54 9.34 -7.59 16.29
C TRP A 54 8.18 -8.18 15.45
N ILE A 55 8.36 -8.40 14.14
CA ILE A 55 7.39 -9.08 13.28
C ILE A 55 7.17 -10.53 13.73
N ASN A 56 8.21 -11.19 14.27
CA ASN A 56 8.12 -12.56 14.76
C ASN A 56 7.44 -12.65 16.12
N ASP A 57 7.76 -11.72 17.02
CA ASP A 57 7.49 -11.92 18.45
C ASP A 57 6.27 -11.13 18.94
N ASP A 58 6.03 -9.94 18.41
CA ASP A 58 5.12 -8.97 19.02
C ASP A 58 3.97 -8.54 18.11
N LEU A 59 4.14 -8.55 16.79
CA LEU A 59 3.13 -8.05 15.85
C LEU A 59 1.76 -8.73 16.06
N GLY A 60 1.71 -10.06 16.14
CA GLY A 60 0.47 -10.80 16.35
C GLY A 60 -0.24 -10.54 17.69
N LYS A 61 0.40 -9.86 18.65
CA LYS A 61 -0.20 -9.47 19.95
C LYS A 61 -0.98 -8.15 19.84
N LEU A 62 -0.75 -7.36 18.80
CA LEU A 62 -1.35 -6.05 18.59
C LEU A 62 -2.74 -6.15 17.96
N THR A 63 -3.65 -6.93 18.53
CA THR A 63 -4.95 -7.28 17.91
C THR A 63 -5.92 -6.12 17.72
N ASN A 64 -5.67 -4.98 18.38
CA ASN A 64 -6.43 -3.73 18.22
C ASN A 64 -5.85 -2.81 17.11
N LEU A 65 -4.79 -3.24 16.44
CA LEU A 65 -4.16 -2.46 15.37
C LEU A 65 -5.10 -2.33 14.18
N ARG A 66 -5.26 -1.09 13.70
CA ARG A 66 -6.08 -0.74 12.53
C ARG A 66 -5.22 -0.38 11.32
N ASP A 67 -4.07 0.25 11.56
CA ASP A 67 -3.13 0.62 10.51
C ASP A 67 -1.78 -0.03 10.78
N LEU A 68 -1.32 -0.85 9.83
CA LEU A 68 0.00 -1.47 9.86
C LEU A 68 0.81 -0.98 8.67
N ALA A 69 1.90 -0.26 8.95
CA ALA A 69 2.87 0.14 7.94
C ALA A 69 4.24 -0.43 8.30
N ILE A 70 4.81 -1.23 7.39
CA ILE A 70 6.14 -1.83 7.52
C ILE A 70 7.01 -1.31 6.38
N ARG A 71 8.23 -0.88 6.69
CA ARG A 71 9.21 -0.42 5.68
C ARG A 71 10.47 -1.29 5.67
N GLY A 72 10.94 -1.63 4.48
CA GLY A 72 12.18 -2.38 4.26
C GLY A 72 11.92 -3.85 3.96
N ASP A 73 13.01 -4.57 3.66
CA ASP A 73 12.95 -5.95 3.19
C ASP A 73 12.24 -6.89 4.17
N ILE A 74 11.10 -7.43 3.74
CA ILE A 74 10.30 -8.38 4.53
C ILE A 74 10.53 -9.83 4.16
N SER A 75 11.44 -10.14 3.23
CA SER A 75 11.65 -11.48 2.67
C SER A 75 11.96 -12.51 3.76
N SER A 76 12.71 -12.10 4.79
CA SER A 76 13.05 -12.98 5.93
C SER A 76 11.90 -13.17 6.93
N TYR A 77 10.83 -12.38 6.82
CA TYR A 77 9.71 -12.35 7.75
C TYR A 77 8.39 -12.83 7.14
N HIS A 78 8.36 -13.28 5.89
CA HIS A 78 7.13 -13.70 5.18
C HIS A 78 6.21 -14.61 5.99
N LYS A 79 6.78 -15.66 6.59
CA LYS A 79 6.03 -16.61 7.42
C LYS A 79 5.44 -15.94 8.66
N ALA A 80 6.29 -15.29 9.45
CA ALA A 80 5.88 -14.61 10.68
C ALA A 80 4.89 -13.48 10.43
N LEU A 81 5.07 -12.73 9.34
CA LEU A 81 4.15 -11.67 8.92
C LEU A 81 2.77 -12.25 8.61
N SER A 82 2.71 -13.33 7.82
CA SER A 82 1.45 -13.97 7.44
C SER A 82 0.70 -14.52 8.66
N GLU A 83 1.41 -15.22 9.55
CA GLU A 83 0.86 -15.75 10.81
C GLU A 83 0.42 -14.64 11.79
N SER A 84 1.12 -13.50 11.79
CA SER A 84 0.76 -12.36 12.63
C SER A 84 -0.45 -11.63 12.06
N VAL A 85 -0.46 -11.34 10.76
CA VAL A 85 -1.57 -10.67 10.06
C VAL A 85 -2.88 -11.44 10.23
N GLU A 86 -2.85 -12.77 10.24
CA GLU A 86 -4.02 -13.61 10.52
C GLU A 86 -4.73 -13.25 11.84
N LYS A 87 -3.97 -12.82 12.85
CA LYS A 87 -4.48 -12.42 14.18
C LYS A 87 -5.02 -10.99 14.20
N LEU A 88 -4.59 -10.13 13.27
CA LEU A 88 -4.93 -8.71 13.20
C LEU A 88 -6.29 -8.47 12.51
N ARG A 89 -7.37 -9.01 13.09
CA ARG A 89 -8.71 -8.99 12.46
C ARG A 89 -9.36 -7.62 12.37
N ASN A 90 -8.91 -6.66 13.17
CA ASN A 90 -9.39 -5.28 13.17
C ASN A 90 -8.57 -4.37 12.23
N LEU A 91 -7.66 -4.93 11.44
CA LEU A 91 -6.85 -4.17 10.52
C LEU A 91 -7.74 -3.56 9.43
N GLU A 92 -7.60 -2.26 9.24
CA GLU A 92 -8.29 -1.42 8.27
C GLU A 92 -7.37 -1.07 7.07
N SER A 93 -6.06 -0.94 7.34
CA SER A 93 -5.03 -0.59 6.36
C SER A 93 -3.74 -1.40 6.55
N LEU A 94 -3.19 -1.89 5.45
CA LEU A 94 -1.87 -2.53 5.40
C LEU A 94 -0.99 -1.85 4.36
N SER A 95 0.19 -1.40 4.76
CA SER A 95 1.19 -0.81 3.86
C SER A 95 2.53 -1.48 4.03
N LEU A 96 3.05 -2.06 2.96
CA LEU A 96 4.37 -2.65 2.89
C LEU A 96 5.19 -1.78 1.92
N PHE A 97 6.18 -1.07 2.45
CA PHE A 97 7.09 -0.19 1.70
C PHE A 97 8.44 -0.89 1.55
N GLU A 98 9.07 -0.79 0.39
CA GLU A 98 10.40 -1.36 0.12
C GLU A 98 10.49 -2.85 0.50
N GLY A 99 9.39 -3.60 0.32
CA GLY A 99 9.26 -4.97 0.80
C GLY A 99 10.13 -5.98 0.06
N HIS A 100 10.65 -5.61 -1.13
CA HIS A 100 11.35 -6.44 -2.12
C HIS A 100 10.52 -7.60 -2.69
N SER A 101 9.93 -8.42 -1.82
CA SER A 101 9.04 -9.51 -2.18
C SER A 101 7.84 -9.58 -1.23
N ILE A 102 6.65 -9.83 -1.79
CA ILE A 102 5.40 -9.92 -1.04
C ILE A 102 5.02 -11.40 -0.85
N PRO A 103 4.65 -11.83 0.38
CA PRO A 103 4.25 -13.21 0.61
C PRO A 103 2.95 -13.56 -0.14
N SER A 104 2.97 -14.69 -0.83
CA SER A 104 1.83 -15.18 -1.62
C SER A 104 0.71 -15.83 -0.78
N PHE A 105 0.97 -16.12 0.50
CA PHE A 105 0.02 -16.76 1.41
C PHE A 105 -0.42 -15.81 2.53
N MET A 106 -1.21 -14.79 2.19
CA MET A 106 -1.83 -13.95 3.23
C MET A 106 -3.30 -14.35 3.45
N PRO A 107 -3.70 -14.74 4.69
CA PRO A 107 -5.04 -15.25 4.98
C PRO A 107 -6.03 -14.10 5.22
N PHE A 108 -6.29 -13.26 4.21
CA PHE A 108 -7.17 -12.10 4.34
C PHE A 108 -8.68 -12.40 4.29
N THR A 109 -9.05 -13.67 4.17
CA THR A 109 -10.46 -14.09 4.01
C THR A 109 -11.36 -13.63 5.15
N HIS A 110 -10.81 -13.44 6.36
CA HIS A 110 -11.55 -13.00 7.54
C HIS A 110 -11.31 -11.52 7.92
N HIS A 111 -10.54 -10.77 7.13
CA HIS A 111 -10.24 -9.35 7.39
C HIS A 111 -11.33 -8.46 6.80
N LEU A 112 -12.48 -8.46 7.45
CA LEU A 112 -13.69 -7.75 6.98
C LEU A 112 -13.54 -6.22 7.02
N TYR A 113 -12.62 -5.69 7.83
CA TYR A 113 -12.39 -4.25 7.95
C TYR A 113 -11.24 -3.75 7.07
N LEU A 114 -10.42 -4.64 6.51
CA LEU A 114 -9.25 -4.27 5.70
C LEU A 114 -9.71 -3.78 4.33
N TYR A 115 -9.71 -2.46 4.15
CA TYR A 115 -10.23 -1.81 2.96
C TYR A 115 -9.12 -1.12 2.14
N ARG A 116 -7.93 -0.93 2.70
CA ARG A 116 -6.79 -0.25 2.04
C ARG A 116 -5.54 -1.11 2.09
N MET A 117 -4.89 -1.28 0.93
CA MET A 117 -3.59 -1.94 0.83
C MET A 117 -2.62 -1.14 -0.04
N TYR A 118 -1.37 -1.04 0.41
CA TYR A 118 -0.23 -0.56 -0.36
C TYR A 118 0.84 -1.65 -0.34
N LEU A 119 1.23 -2.15 -1.51
CA LEU A 119 2.21 -3.22 -1.65
C LEU A 119 3.35 -2.77 -2.58
N ASP A 120 4.52 -2.57 -1.99
CA ASP A 120 5.76 -2.29 -2.70
C ASP A 120 6.70 -3.52 -2.61
N GLY A 121 6.88 -4.18 -3.75
CA GLY A 121 7.71 -5.38 -3.90
C GLY A 121 7.08 -6.42 -4.81
N ARG A 122 7.91 -7.33 -5.31
CA ARG A 122 7.53 -8.35 -6.30
C ARG A 122 6.49 -9.32 -5.75
N ILE A 123 5.44 -9.58 -6.52
CA ILE A 123 4.38 -10.56 -6.23
C ILE A 123 4.48 -11.69 -7.25
N GLU A 124 5.06 -12.84 -6.88
CA GLU A 124 5.12 -14.01 -7.79
C GLU A 124 3.74 -14.64 -8.02
N LYS A 125 2.92 -14.66 -6.97
CA LYS A 125 1.54 -15.14 -7.02
C LYS A 125 0.70 -14.24 -6.14
N LEU A 126 -0.37 -13.69 -6.71
CA LEU A 126 -1.26 -12.78 -5.99
C LEU A 126 -1.85 -13.50 -4.76
N PRO A 127 -1.68 -12.95 -3.54
CA PRO A 127 -2.32 -13.51 -2.36
C PRO A 127 -3.83 -13.38 -2.46
N VAL A 128 -4.56 -14.17 -1.66
CA VAL A 128 -6.01 -13.98 -1.52
C VAL A 128 -6.25 -12.61 -0.91
N LEU A 129 -6.94 -11.72 -1.63
CA LEU A 129 -7.17 -10.34 -1.19
C LEU A 129 -8.38 -10.25 -0.24
N PRO A 130 -8.43 -9.21 0.63
CA PRO A 130 -9.55 -8.99 1.53
C PRO A 130 -10.87 -8.77 0.77
N PRO A 131 -12.01 -9.27 1.29
CA PRO A 131 -13.29 -9.20 0.59
C PRO A 131 -13.83 -7.77 0.41
N ASN A 132 -13.49 -6.87 1.35
CA ASN A 132 -13.92 -5.47 1.35
C ASN A 132 -12.83 -4.50 0.90
N LEU A 133 -11.80 -5.00 0.20
CA LEU A 133 -10.73 -4.17 -0.33
C LEU A 133 -11.31 -3.11 -1.28
N ALA A 134 -11.17 -1.84 -0.90
CA ALA A 134 -11.68 -0.69 -1.63
C ALA A 134 -10.57 0.10 -2.33
N GLU A 135 -9.36 0.05 -1.80
CA GLU A 135 -8.20 0.75 -2.35
C GLU A 135 -6.97 -0.16 -2.37
N LEU A 136 -6.37 -0.30 -3.54
CA LEU A 136 -5.14 -1.08 -3.75
C LEU A 136 -4.13 -0.24 -4.52
N THR A 137 -2.94 -0.09 -3.94
CA THR A 137 -1.77 0.50 -4.60
C THR A 137 -0.68 -0.54 -4.72
N LEU A 138 -0.12 -0.66 -5.92
CA LEU A 138 0.89 -1.64 -6.30
C LEU A 138 2.11 -0.91 -6.85
N LEU A 139 3.28 -1.19 -6.28
CA LEU A 139 4.57 -0.65 -6.70
C LEU A 139 5.56 -1.82 -6.85
N GLU A 140 6.35 -1.82 -7.93
CA GLU A 140 7.34 -2.86 -8.25
C GLU A 140 6.79 -4.30 -8.14
N SER A 141 5.48 -4.47 -8.30
CA SER A 141 4.76 -5.73 -8.07
C SER A 141 4.96 -6.76 -9.17
N LYS A 142 5.28 -6.31 -10.40
CA LYS A 142 5.50 -7.16 -11.58
C LYS A 142 4.37 -8.16 -11.82
N LEU A 143 3.14 -7.70 -11.72
CA LEU A 143 1.97 -8.53 -11.98
C LEU A 143 1.84 -8.88 -13.46
N GLU A 144 1.32 -10.08 -13.70
CA GLU A 144 0.90 -10.54 -15.03
C GLU A 144 -0.63 -10.45 -15.19
N GLN A 145 -1.13 -10.77 -16.38
CA GLN A 145 -2.53 -10.62 -16.75
C GLN A 145 -3.49 -11.51 -15.94
N ASP A 146 -3.04 -12.65 -15.44
CA ASP A 146 -3.82 -13.55 -14.58
C ASP A 146 -4.14 -12.89 -13.21
N ALA A 147 -3.19 -12.15 -12.65
CA ALA A 147 -3.39 -11.37 -11.44
C ALA A 147 -4.40 -10.24 -11.67
N ILE A 148 -4.31 -9.52 -12.80
CA ILE A 148 -5.31 -8.51 -13.20
C ILE A 148 -6.70 -9.12 -13.30
N SER A 149 -6.82 -10.30 -13.92
CA SER A 149 -8.08 -11.04 -14.05
C SER A 149 -8.66 -11.46 -12.69
N THR A 150 -7.84 -11.53 -11.65
CA THR A 150 -8.27 -11.77 -10.26
C THR A 150 -8.72 -10.47 -9.61
N LEU A 151 -7.99 -9.36 -9.81
CA LEU A 151 -8.36 -8.03 -9.33
C LEU A 151 -9.71 -7.55 -9.91
N GLU A 152 -9.98 -7.86 -11.17
CA GLU A 152 -11.25 -7.54 -11.85
C GLU A 152 -12.49 -8.06 -11.13
N LYS A 153 -12.35 -9.14 -10.36
CA LYS A 153 -13.45 -9.82 -9.66
C LYS A 153 -13.77 -9.20 -8.30
N LEU A 154 -12.96 -8.26 -7.82
CA LEU A 154 -13.15 -7.61 -6.52
C LEU A 154 -14.36 -6.69 -6.54
N GLN A 155 -15.40 -7.07 -5.79
CA GLN A 155 -16.71 -6.42 -5.82
C GLN A 155 -16.76 -5.06 -5.10
N HIS A 156 -15.71 -4.70 -4.35
CA HIS A 156 -15.65 -3.49 -3.54
C HIS A 156 -14.52 -2.54 -3.94
N LEU A 157 -13.68 -2.93 -4.90
CA LEU A 157 -12.53 -2.14 -5.32
C LEU A 157 -12.99 -0.88 -6.05
N LYS A 158 -12.60 0.28 -5.52
CA LYS A 158 -12.95 1.61 -6.05
C LYS A 158 -11.73 2.36 -6.58
N ILE A 159 -10.56 2.13 -5.98
CA ILE A 159 -9.33 2.80 -6.33
C ILE A 159 -8.27 1.73 -6.59
N LEU A 160 -7.71 1.75 -7.79
CA LEU A 160 -6.62 0.88 -8.18
C LEU A 160 -5.48 1.72 -8.75
N LYS A 161 -4.30 1.54 -8.20
CA LYS A 161 -3.11 2.29 -8.59
C LYS A 161 -1.99 1.33 -8.94
N PHE A 162 -1.56 1.39 -10.19
CA PHE A 162 -0.40 0.71 -10.72
C PHE A 162 0.71 1.74 -10.88
N TRP A 163 1.69 1.75 -9.97
CA TRP A 163 2.85 2.64 -10.03
C TRP A 163 4.06 1.90 -10.62
N SER A 164 5.23 2.56 -10.73
CA SER A 164 6.48 2.02 -11.30
C SER A 164 6.64 0.49 -11.21
N LYS A 165 6.77 -0.15 -12.39
CA LYS A 165 6.99 -1.60 -12.58
C LYS A 165 5.98 -2.52 -11.87
N SER A 166 4.74 -2.07 -11.72
CA SER A 166 3.67 -2.88 -11.11
C SER A 166 3.06 -3.92 -12.05
N TYR A 167 3.15 -3.72 -13.37
CA TYR A 167 2.73 -4.67 -14.40
C TYR A 167 3.93 -5.06 -15.28
N ASP A 168 4.07 -6.36 -15.61
CA ASP A 168 5.24 -6.92 -16.32
C ASP A 168 4.84 -7.53 -17.67
N ASN A 169 3.98 -6.84 -18.43
CA ASN A 169 3.62 -7.26 -19.77
C ASN A 169 3.34 -6.07 -20.70
N LYS A 170 3.57 -6.26 -21.99
CA LYS A 170 3.38 -5.22 -23.02
C LYS A 170 1.92 -4.99 -23.39
N LYS A 171 1.04 -5.93 -23.04
CA LYS A 171 -0.38 -5.88 -23.37
C LYS A 171 -1.20 -6.08 -22.12
N MET A 172 -2.07 -5.13 -21.82
CA MET A 172 -3.01 -5.19 -20.70
C MET A 172 -4.43 -5.31 -21.24
N PHE A 173 -5.21 -6.20 -20.64
CA PHE A 173 -6.57 -6.50 -21.05
C PHE A 173 -7.53 -6.40 -19.87
N TYR A 174 -8.66 -5.71 -20.03
CA TYR A 174 -9.75 -5.71 -19.06
C TYR A 174 -11.01 -6.31 -19.67
N SER A 175 -11.56 -7.34 -19.01
CA SER A 175 -12.68 -8.11 -19.53
C SER A 175 -14.03 -7.41 -19.36
N SER A 176 -15.00 -7.76 -20.20
CA SER A 176 -16.38 -7.28 -20.07
C SER A 176 -16.96 -7.64 -18.69
N GLY A 177 -17.52 -6.65 -17.99
CA GLY A 177 -18.01 -6.82 -16.62
C GLY A 177 -16.91 -6.88 -15.55
N GLY A 178 -15.64 -6.76 -15.93
CA GLY A 178 -14.53 -6.58 -14.98
C GLY A 178 -14.59 -5.23 -14.28
N PHE A 179 -14.12 -5.18 -13.02
CA PHE A 179 -13.99 -3.94 -12.25
C PHE A 179 -15.30 -3.13 -12.10
N LEU A 180 -16.39 -3.81 -11.71
CA LEU A 180 -17.74 -3.22 -11.65
C LEU A 180 -17.87 -1.91 -10.85
N ARG A 181 -17.07 -1.76 -9.78
CA ARG A 181 -17.12 -0.60 -8.87
C ARG A 181 -15.89 0.30 -8.93
N LEU A 182 -14.98 0.07 -9.87
CA LEU A 182 -13.77 0.89 -9.97
C LEU A 182 -14.15 2.31 -10.39
N GLU A 183 -13.75 3.29 -9.57
CA GLU A 183 -14.03 4.71 -9.77
C GLU A 183 -12.77 5.48 -10.20
N VAL A 184 -11.59 5.08 -9.71
CA VAL A 184 -10.31 5.72 -10.00
C VAL A 184 -9.28 4.68 -10.40
N LEU A 185 -8.63 4.91 -11.53
CA LEU A 185 -7.49 4.13 -12.01
C LEU A 185 -6.29 5.05 -12.20
N GLU A 186 -5.18 4.76 -11.52
CA GLU A 186 -3.88 5.35 -11.82
C GLU A 186 -2.99 4.29 -12.45
N LEU A 187 -2.37 4.62 -13.59
CA LEU A 187 -1.50 3.72 -14.31
C LEU A 187 -0.21 4.44 -14.72
N GLU A 188 0.89 3.98 -14.16
CA GLU A 188 2.25 4.33 -14.55
C GLU A 188 2.92 3.14 -15.22
N ASP A 189 3.13 3.21 -16.54
CA ASP A 189 3.80 2.13 -17.26
C ASP A 189 4.57 2.62 -18.49
N SER A 190 5.90 2.58 -18.39
CA SER A 190 6.79 2.93 -19.51
C SER A 190 6.93 1.85 -20.59
N SER A 191 6.44 0.64 -20.34
CA SER A 191 6.62 -0.55 -21.19
C SER A 191 5.33 -1.01 -21.89
N LEU A 192 4.17 -0.59 -21.39
CA LEU A 192 2.88 -0.97 -21.96
C LEU A 192 2.72 -0.43 -23.39
N GLU A 193 2.47 -1.33 -24.34
CA GLU A 193 2.30 -1.00 -25.77
C GLU A 193 0.84 -1.00 -26.20
N GLU A 194 0.04 -1.93 -25.66
CA GLU A 194 -1.36 -2.13 -26.03
C GLU A 194 -2.23 -2.24 -24.77
N TRP A 195 -3.30 -1.47 -24.74
CA TRP A 195 -4.32 -1.56 -23.69
C TRP A 195 -5.67 -1.81 -24.34
N ILE A 196 -6.29 -2.93 -23.99
CA ILE A 196 -7.56 -3.38 -24.53
C ILE A 196 -8.59 -3.39 -23.40
N VAL A 197 -9.67 -2.64 -23.59
CA VAL A 197 -10.78 -2.56 -22.63
C VAL A 197 -12.03 -2.98 -23.37
N GLU A 198 -12.59 -4.14 -22.99
CA GLU A 198 -13.82 -4.63 -23.61
C GLU A 198 -15.03 -3.75 -23.27
N GLU A 199 -16.07 -3.85 -24.10
CA GLU A 199 -17.33 -3.16 -23.85
C GLU A 199 -17.93 -3.62 -22.51
N GLY A 200 -18.29 -2.65 -21.65
CA GLY A 200 -18.85 -2.92 -20.33
C GLY A 200 -17.83 -3.20 -19.22
N ALA A 201 -16.53 -3.11 -19.49
CA ALA A 201 -15.50 -3.08 -18.45
C ALA A 201 -15.51 -1.75 -17.69
N MET A 202 -15.28 -1.78 -16.37
CA MET A 202 -15.20 -0.59 -15.50
C MET A 202 -16.36 0.43 -15.68
N PRO A 203 -17.63 0.01 -15.59
CA PRO A 203 -18.77 0.89 -15.87
C PRO A 203 -18.92 2.07 -14.89
N SER A 204 -18.26 2.01 -13.72
CA SER A 204 -18.31 3.05 -12.68
C SER A 204 -17.14 4.04 -12.73
N LEU A 205 -16.26 3.95 -13.73
CA LEU A 205 -15.02 4.71 -13.80
C LEU A 205 -15.28 6.21 -13.94
N LYS A 206 -14.62 7.01 -13.10
CA LYS A 206 -14.77 8.47 -13.03
C LYS A 206 -13.49 9.22 -13.37
N SER A 207 -12.34 8.63 -13.08
CA SER A 207 -11.04 9.27 -13.29
C SER A 207 -10.01 8.24 -13.71
N VAL A 208 -9.22 8.58 -14.72
CA VAL A 208 -8.04 7.82 -15.11
C VAL A 208 -6.84 8.76 -15.15
N GLU A 209 -5.77 8.41 -14.46
CA GLU A 209 -4.52 9.16 -14.49
C GLU A 209 -3.42 8.30 -15.07
N LEU A 210 -2.76 8.82 -16.10
CA LEU A 210 -1.77 8.12 -16.89
C LEU A 210 -0.43 8.81 -16.75
N TYR A 211 0.55 8.05 -16.26
CA TYR A 211 1.89 8.51 -15.96
C TYR A 211 2.90 7.74 -16.82
N SER A 212 3.89 8.43 -17.39
CA SER A 212 5.01 7.78 -18.09
C SER A 212 4.61 6.77 -19.19
N MET A 213 3.46 6.92 -19.85
CA MET A 213 2.91 5.98 -20.85
C MET A 213 3.58 6.08 -22.24
N TYR A 214 4.91 6.10 -22.29
CA TYR A 214 5.68 6.47 -23.49
C TYR A 214 5.52 5.53 -24.69
N ASN A 215 5.21 4.26 -24.44
CA ASN A 215 5.11 3.22 -25.49
C ASN A 215 3.67 2.87 -25.89
N LEU A 216 2.67 3.45 -25.22
CA LEU A 216 1.28 3.13 -25.47
C LEU A 216 0.85 3.64 -26.85
N LYS A 217 0.49 2.72 -27.75
CA LYS A 217 0.18 3.04 -29.15
C LYS A 217 -1.17 3.73 -29.31
N THR A 218 -2.19 3.21 -28.62
CA THR A 218 -3.56 3.70 -28.69
C THR A 218 -4.22 3.59 -27.34
N LEU A 219 -5.07 4.56 -27.04
CA LEU A 219 -5.89 4.57 -25.84
C LEU A 219 -7.32 4.12 -26.20
N PRO A 220 -7.93 3.20 -25.43
CA PRO A 220 -9.33 2.82 -25.61
C PRO A 220 -10.25 4.03 -25.51
N ASP A 221 -11.28 4.09 -26.36
CA ASP A 221 -12.17 5.26 -26.44
C ASP A 221 -12.91 5.53 -25.13
N GLN A 222 -13.30 4.47 -24.42
CA GLN A 222 -13.94 4.55 -23.09
C GLN A 222 -13.05 5.26 -22.06
N ILE A 223 -11.72 5.12 -22.18
CA ILE A 223 -10.75 5.71 -21.27
C ILE A 223 -10.37 7.13 -21.69
N ARG A 224 -10.35 7.40 -23.01
CA ARG A 224 -9.92 8.68 -23.58
C ARG A 224 -10.65 9.90 -23.04
N VAL A 225 -11.93 9.77 -22.69
CA VAL A 225 -12.74 10.87 -22.17
C VAL A 225 -12.45 11.15 -20.68
N LEU A 226 -12.00 10.13 -19.95
CA LEU A 226 -11.76 10.18 -18.51
C LEU A 226 -10.29 10.38 -18.14
N SER A 227 -9.39 10.30 -19.13
CA SER A 227 -7.95 10.28 -18.88
C SER A 227 -7.33 11.66 -18.74
N LYS A 228 -6.45 11.78 -17.75
CA LYS A 228 -5.51 12.89 -17.58
C LYS A 228 -4.10 12.33 -17.74
N TRP A 229 -3.28 13.05 -18.50
CA TRP A 229 -1.87 12.74 -18.67
C TRP A 229 -1.08 13.61 -17.68
N VAL A 230 -0.22 12.99 -16.88
CA VAL A 230 0.62 13.64 -15.88
C VAL A 230 2.07 13.29 -16.14
#